data_AF-A0A1G7P1M2-F1
#
_entry.id   AF-A0A1G7P1M2-F1
#
_cell.length_a   1.000
_cell.length_b   1.000
_cell.length_c   1.000
_cell.angle_alpha   90.00
_cell.angle_beta   90.00
_cell.angle_gamma   90.00
#
_symmetry.space_group_name_H-M   'P 1'
#
loop_
_entity.id
_entity.type
_entity.pdbx_description
1 polymer ?
#
loop_
_entity_poly.entity_id
_entity_poly.type
_entity_poly.pdbx_seq_one_letter_code
_entity_poly.pdbx_strand_id
1 'polypeptide(L)'
;MVSPDELDTQVTLRTAVARYEQLRALDSLAEAPLEVDEALAAPSGALSQGQALELLALSEVIFRKAAYGRQLTVRAARRAGASWSAIGQALGTTKQAAWEAHTRWIDDQSEQHEDTGHAGLSELEVARARRFAGRPEDRS
;
A
#
# COMPACT_ATOMS: atom_id res chain seq x y z
N MET A 1 22.60 6.24 -0.30
CA MET A 1 22.22 4.94 -0.89
C MET A 1 20.71 4.91 -0.78
N VAL A 2 19.96 4.77 -1.87
CA VAL A 2 18.49 4.94 -1.80
C VAL A 2 17.87 3.77 -1.03
N SER A 3 17.44 4.01 0.21
CA SER A 3 16.73 3.01 1.02
C SER A 3 15.22 3.31 1.05
N PRO A 4 14.35 2.29 1.26
CA PRO A 4 12.92 2.52 1.44
C PRO A 4 12.62 3.47 2.61
N ASP A 5 13.37 3.36 3.71
CA ASP A 5 13.13 4.17 4.92
C ASP A 5 13.46 5.66 4.69
N GLU A 6 14.55 5.95 3.97
CA GLU A 6 14.88 7.33 3.58
C GLU A 6 13.82 7.91 2.65
N LEU A 7 13.42 7.16 1.62
CA LEU A 7 12.41 7.60 0.67
C LEU A 7 11.04 7.79 1.32
N ASP A 8 10.62 6.91 2.24
CA ASP A 8 9.30 6.97 2.85
C ASP A 8 9.04 8.32 3.54
N THR A 9 10.07 8.93 4.13
CA THR A 9 9.95 10.26 4.76
C THR A 9 9.94 11.43 3.77
N GLN A 10 10.52 11.25 2.58
CA GLN A 10 10.79 12.34 1.63
C GLN A 10 9.75 12.47 0.53
N VAL A 11 9.05 11.38 0.19
CA VAL A 11 8.10 11.37 -0.94
C VAL A 11 6.67 11.14 -0.47
N THR A 12 5.72 11.74 -1.19
CA THR A 12 4.31 11.35 -1.10
C THR A 12 4.04 10.09 -1.93
N LEU A 13 2.91 9.41 -1.69
CA LEU A 13 2.50 8.27 -2.53
C LEU A 13 2.41 8.66 -4.01
N ARG A 14 1.83 9.83 -4.32
CA ARG A 14 1.70 10.34 -5.69
C ARG A 14 3.05 10.50 -6.38
N THR A 15 4.01 11.13 -5.70
CA THR A 15 5.35 11.36 -6.26
C THR A 15 6.15 10.06 -6.37
N ALA A 16 5.97 9.11 -5.43
CA ALA A 16 6.58 7.79 -5.50
C ALA A 16 6.09 7.01 -6.73
N VAL A 17 4.77 6.96 -6.96
CA VAL A 17 4.18 6.29 -8.14
C VAL A 17 4.67 6.94 -9.43
N ALA A 18 4.66 8.27 -9.52
CA ALA A 18 5.13 8.97 -10.72
C ALA A 18 6.59 8.62 -11.08
N ARG A 19 7.48 8.54 -10.08
CA ARG A 19 8.88 8.16 -10.29
C ARG A 19 9.03 6.67 -10.64
N TYR A 20 8.25 5.80 -10.02
CA TYR A 20 8.21 4.37 -10.33
C TYR A 20 7.81 4.14 -11.79
N GLU A 21 6.73 4.77 -12.25
CA GLU A 21 6.24 4.66 -13.63
C GLU A 21 7.28 5.17 -14.63
N GLN A 22 7.98 6.27 -14.32
CA GLN A 22 9.06 6.78 -15.17
C GLN A 22 10.20 5.76 -15.33
N LEU A 23 10.68 5.18 -14.23
CA LEU A 23 11.75 4.19 -14.26
C LEU A 23 11.30 2.89 -14.94
N ARG A 24 10.06 2.46 -14.74
CA ARG A 24 9.47 1.31 -15.44
C ARG A 24 9.40 1.54 -16.95
N ALA A 25 8.99 2.73 -17.39
CA ALA A 25 8.94 3.04 -18.81
C ALA A 25 10.34 2.98 -19.46
N LEU A 26 11.38 3.47 -18.77
CA LEU A 26 12.77 3.37 -19.25
C LEU A 26 13.23 1.91 -19.34
N ASP A 27 12.95 1.12 -18.31
CA ASP A 27 13.27 -0.31 -18.24
C ASP A 27 12.65 -1.10 -19.41
N SER A 28 11.35 -0.88 -19.67
CA SER A 28 10.63 -1.54 -20.77
C SER A 28 11.15 -1.15 -22.16
N LEU A 29 11.59 0.10 -22.34
CA LEU A 29 12.21 0.55 -23.60
C LEU A 29 13.59 -0.07 -23.83
N ALA A 30 14.30 -0.45 -22.76
CA ALA A 30 15.59 -1.12 -22.84
C ALA A 30 15.47 -2.60 -23.26
N GLU A 31 14.37 -3.26 -22.87
CA GLU A 31 14.12 -4.67 -23.19
C GLU A 31 13.54 -4.89 -24.60
N ALA A 32 13.06 -3.83 -25.27
CA ALA A 32 12.55 -3.92 -26.63
C ALA A 32 13.69 -4.23 -27.61
N PRO A 33 13.57 -5.26 -28.47
CA PRO A 33 14.58 -5.57 -29.47
C PRO A 33 14.69 -4.41 -30.45
N LEU A 34 15.80 -3.69 -30.35
CA LEU A 34 16.15 -2.64 -31.27
C LEU A 34 16.63 -3.28 -32.58
N GLU A 35 15.82 -3.22 -33.64
CA GLU A 35 16.29 -3.40 -35.03
C GLU A 35 17.14 -2.18 -35.42
N VAL A 36 18.29 -1.97 -34.80
CA VAL A 36 19.28 -0.97 -35.24
C VAL A 36 20.66 -1.59 -35.37
N ASP A 37 21.31 -1.20 -36.47
CA ASP A 37 22.68 -1.53 -36.85
C ASP A 37 23.64 -1.38 -35.64
N GLU A 38 24.35 -2.46 -35.31
CA GLU A 38 25.11 -2.67 -34.07
C GLU A 38 26.19 -1.58 -33.81
N ALA A 39 26.51 -0.75 -34.81
CA ALA A 39 27.50 0.31 -34.72
C ALA A 39 27.02 1.61 -34.05
N LEU A 40 25.71 1.80 -33.82
CA LEU A 40 25.16 3.01 -33.19
C LEU A 40 24.45 2.78 -31.84
N ALA A 41 24.39 1.54 -31.37
CA ALA A 41 23.74 1.18 -30.11
C ALA A 41 24.63 1.55 -28.90
N ALA A 42 24.69 2.83 -28.56
CA ALA A 42 25.07 3.21 -27.19
C ALA A 42 24.07 2.59 -26.20
N PRO A 43 24.48 2.19 -24.98
CA PRO A 43 23.61 1.60 -23.97
C PRO A 43 22.68 2.69 -23.39
N SER A 44 21.74 3.15 -24.20
CA SER A 44 21.00 4.40 -23.96
C SER A 44 19.62 4.15 -23.35
N GLY A 45 19.25 2.88 -23.12
CA GLY A 45 17.95 2.48 -22.57
C GLY A 45 18.01 1.81 -21.20
N ALA A 46 19.06 1.03 -20.92
CA ALA A 46 19.11 0.21 -19.71
C ALA A 46 19.23 1.04 -18.43
N LEU A 47 18.51 0.64 -17.39
CA LEU A 47 18.63 1.25 -16.07
C LEU A 47 20.06 1.10 -15.55
N SER A 48 20.61 2.19 -15.00
CA SER A 48 21.81 2.09 -14.17
C SER A 48 21.51 1.26 -12.90
N GLN A 49 22.55 0.70 -12.28
CA GLN A 49 22.43 0.00 -10.99
C GLN A 49 21.68 0.84 -9.94
N GLY A 50 21.97 2.15 -9.88
CA GLY A 50 21.30 3.07 -8.95
C GLY A 50 19.80 3.19 -9.22
N GLN A 51 19.40 3.26 -10.49
CA GLN A 51 17.99 3.34 -10.89
C GLN A 51 17.25 2.01 -10.63
N ALA A 52 17.90 0.87 -10.84
CA ALA A 52 17.31 -0.43 -10.51
C ALA A 52 17.05 -0.58 -9.00
N LEU A 53 18.01 -0.15 -8.17
CA LEU A 53 17.84 -0.15 -6.71
C LEU A 53 16.79 0.88 -6.26
N GLU A 54 16.75 2.06 -6.89
CA GLU A 54 15.71 3.07 -6.65
C GLU A 54 14.31 2.52 -6.98
N LEU A 55 14.17 1.80 -8.10
CA LEU A 55 12.90 1.18 -8.49
C LEU A 55 12.40 0.16 -7.46
N LEU A 56 13.29 -0.68 -6.92
CA LEU A 56 12.97 -1.60 -5.82
C LEU A 56 12.53 -0.83 -4.57
N ALA A 57 13.29 0.19 -4.16
CA ALA A 57 12.96 0.99 -2.99
C ALA A 57 11.61 1.71 -3.12
N LEU A 58 11.30 2.23 -4.32
CA LEU A 58 10.01 2.85 -4.61
C LEU A 58 8.85 1.87 -4.55
N SER A 59 9.02 0.63 -5.04
CA SER A 59 7.97 -0.39 -4.96
C SER A 59 7.59 -0.72 -3.51
N GLU A 60 8.58 -0.81 -2.62
CA GLU A 60 8.37 -1.03 -1.19
C GLU A 60 7.69 0.17 -0.52
N VAL A 61 8.13 1.40 -0.82
CA VAL A 61 7.50 2.63 -0.29
C VAL A 61 6.04 2.76 -0.75
N ILE A 62 5.75 2.48 -2.03
CA ILE A 62 4.39 2.48 -2.56
C ILE A 62 3.55 1.45 -1.81
N PHE A 63 4.07 0.24 -1.60
CA PHE A 63 3.39 -0.81 -0.84
C PHE A 63 3.08 -0.36 0.58
N ARG A 64 4.06 0.16 1.33
CA ARG A 64 3.88 0.66 2.71
C ARG A 64 2.85 1.78 2.78
N LYS A 65 2.96 2.78 1.90
CA LYS A 65 2.05 3.93 1.87
C LYS A 65 0.62 3.56 1.47
N ALA A 66 0.46 2.64 0.51
CA ALA A 66 -0.85 2.08 0.18
C ALA A 66 -1.41 1.23 1.34
N ALA A 67 -0.56 0.55 2.09
CA ALA A 67 -0.95 -0.23 3.26
C ALA A 67 -1.34 0.64 4.46
N TYR A 68 -0.71 1.79 4.70
CA TYR A 68 -1.05 2.70 5.81
C TYR A 68 -2.53 3.14 5.79
N GLY A 69 -3.12 3.30 4.61
CA GLY A 69 -4.54 3.63 4.45
C GLY A 69 -5.49 2.43 4.46
N ARG A 70 -4.97 1.18 4.44
CA ARG A 70 -5.78 -0.02 4.18
C ARG A 70 -6.92 -0.18 5.18
N GLN A 71 -6.65 -0.01 6.47
CA GLN A 71 -7.67 -0.23 7.51
C GLN A 71 -8.72 0.88 7.56
N LEU A 72 -8.35 2.12 7.16
CA LEU A 72 -9.30 3.20 6.94
C LEU A 72 -10.24 2.87 5.76
N THR A 73 -9.71 2.30 4.68
CA THR A 73 -10.49 1.85 3.53
C THR A 73 -11.39 0.66 3.88
N VAL A 74 -10.91 -0.31 4.66
CA VAL A 74 -11.74 -1.42 5.18
C VAL A 74 -12.91 -0.88 6.02
N ARG A 75 -12.65 0.10 6.90
CA ARG A 75 -13.70 0.78 7.68
C ARG A 75 -14.71 1.49 6.78
N ALA A 76 -14.26 2.17 5.73
CA ALA A 76 -15.13 2.81 4.75
C ALA A 76 -15.98 1.79 3.97
N ALA A 77 -15.39 0.67 3.55
CA ALA A 77 -16.10 -0.43 2.89
C ALA A 77 -17.17 -1.04 3.81
N ARG A 78 -16.86 -1.26 5.09
CA ARG A 78 -17.83 -1.74 6.09
C ARG A 78 -18.98 -0.74 6.31
N ARG A 79 -18.70 0.56 6.33
CA ARG A 79 -19.75 1.61 6.38
C ARG A 79 -20.63 1.63 5.14
N ALA A 80 -20.06 1.31 3.98
CA ALA A 80 -20.79 1.17 2.72
C ALA A 80 -21.54 -0.17 2.59
N GLY A 81 -21.45 -1.06 3.58
CA GLY A 81 -22.17 -2.34 3.62
C GLY A 81 -21.45 -3.53 2.99
N ALA A 82 -20.17 -3.41 2.62
CA ALA A 82 -19.41 -4.54 2.06
C ALA A 82 -19.27 -5.68 3.09
N SER A 83 -19.51 -6.93 2.69
CA SER A 83 -19.32 -8.11 3.54
C SER A 83 -17.82 -8.43 3.74
N TRP A 84 -17.48 -9.18 4.78
CA TRP A 84 -16.10 -9.64 4.99
C TRP A 84 -15.60 -10.58 3.90
N SER A 85 -16.50 -11.30 3.23
CA SER A 85 -16.16 -12.10 2.05
C SER A 85 -15.68 -11.21 0.90
N ALA A 86 -16.43 -10.15 0.57
CA ALA A 86 -16.05 -9.20 -0.47
C ALA A 86 -14.75 -8.46 -0.15
N ILE A 87 -14.56 -8.07 1.11
CA ILE A 87 -13.32 -7.43 1.58
C ILE A 87 -12.14 -8.41 1.50
N GLY A 88 -12.31 -9.65 1.95
CA GLY A 88 -11.29 -10.69 1.84
C GLY A 88 -10.87 -10.92 0.39
N GLN A 89 -11.84 -11.06 -0.52
CA GLN A 89 -11.60 -11.20 -1.95
C GLN A 89 -10.82 -10.01 -2.52
N ALA A 90 -11.24 -8.78 -2.21
CA ALA A 90 -10.57 -7.56 -2.69
C ALA A 90 -9.12 -7.44 -2.17
N LEU A 91 -8.85 -7.97 -0.98
CA LEU A 91 -7.52 -7.99 -0.36
C LEU A 91 -6.67 -9.22 -0.75
N GLY A 92 -7.24 -10.18 -1.48
CA GLY A 92 -6.57 -11.45 -1.79
C GLY A 92 -6.31 -12.32 -0.55
N THR A 93 -7.19 -12.28 0.45
CA THR A 93 -7.08 -13.02 1.72
C THR A 93 -8.41 -13.65 2.13
N THR A 94 -8.42 -14.43 3.20
CA THR A 94 -9.66 -15.04 3.70
C THR A 94 -10.52 -14.00 4.43
N LYS A 95 -11.84 -14.20 4.45
CA LYS A 95 -12.75 -13.35 5.24
C LYS A 95 -12.35 -13.24 6.71
N GLN A 96 -11.85 -14.34 7.28
CA GLN A 96 -11.43 -14.43 8.67
C GLN A 96 -10.17 -13.59 8.91
N ALA A 97 -9.16 -13.75 8.05
CA ALA A 97 -7.93 -12.97 8.15
C ALA A 97 -8.18 -11.46 7.98
N ALA A 98 -9.09 -11.08 7.07
CA ALA A 98 -9.49 -9.68 6.90
C ALA A 98 -10.16 -9.11 8.17
N TRP A 99 -11.09 -9.85 8.77
CA TRP A 99 -11.78 -9.45 9.99
C TRP A 99 -10.83 -9.37 11.20
N GLU A 100 -9.95 -10.35 11.37
CA GLU A 100 -8.96 -10.37 12.46
C GLU A 100 -7.98 -9.21 12.34
N ALA A 101 -7.47 -8.95 11.13
CA ALA A 101 -6.57 -7.83 10.89
C ALA A 101 -7.23 -6.48 11.17
N HIS A 102 -8.52 -6.34 10.83
CA HIS A 102 -9.25 -5.10 11.12
C HIS A 102 -9.55 -4.94 12.61
N THR A 103 -9.93 -6.02 13.29
CA THR A 103 -10.21 -5.99 14.73
C THR A 103 -8.96 -5.62 15.52
N ARG A 104 -7.82 -6.28 15.22
CA ARG A 104 -6.52 -5.92 15.83
C ARG A 104 -6.17 -4.45 15.60
N TRP A 105 -6.37 -3.94 14.38
CA TRP A 105 -6.13 -2.53 14.11
C TRP A 105 -7.03 -1.59 14.93
N ILE A 106 -8.31 -1.94 15.16
CA ILE A 106 -9.19 -1.13 16.03
C ILE A 106 -8.63 -1.08 17.46
N ASP A 107 -8.13 -2.22 17.95
CA ASP A 107 -7.56 -2.33 19.29
C ASP A 107 -6.26 -1.50 19.39
N ASP A 108 -5.34 -1.64 18.43
CA ASP A 108 -4.12 -0.82 18.34
C ASP A 108 -4.43 0.70 18.30
N GLN A 109 -5.52 1.10 17.64
CA GLN A 109 -5.96 2.50 17.60
C GLN A 109 -6.57 2.99 18.92
N SER A 110 -7.17 2.09 19.70
CA SER A 110 -7.66 2.40 21.05
C SER A 110 -6.46 2.64 21.98
N GLU A 111 -5.48 1.74 21.96
CA GLU A 111 -4.26 1.83 22.75
C GLU A 111 -3.49 3.13 22.43
N GLN A 112 -3.35 3.46 21.14
CA GLN A 112 -2.70 4.71 20.73
C GLN A 112 -3.41 5.98 21.24
N HIS A 113 -4.74 5.93 21.37
CA HIS A 113 -5.51 7.04 21.94
C HIS A 113 -5.38 7.13 23.45
N GLU A 114 -5.28 6.01 24.15
CA GLU A 114 -4.97 5.98 25.58
C GLU A 114 -3.59 6.54 25.87
N ASP A 115 -2.59 6.19 25.05
CA ASP A 115 -1.19 6.62 25.22
C ASP A 115 -0.96 8.10 24.89
N THR A 116 -1.58 8.60 23.82
CA THR A 116 -1.30 9.95 23.30
C THR A 116 -2.37 10.98 23.64
N GLY A 117 -3.59 10.55 23.99
CA GLY A 117 -4.74 11.42 24.28
C GLY A 117 -5.30 12.18 23.07
N HIS A 118 -4.69 12.10 21.88
CA HIS A 118 -5.10 12.87 20.70
C HIS A 118 -4.87 12.17 19.35
N ALA A 119 -4.02 11.13 19.27
CA ALA A 119 -3.89 10.26 18.10
C ALA A 119 -4.67 8.96 18.33
N GLY A 120 -5.00 8.21 17.27
CA GLY A 120 -5.81 6.99 17.40
C GLY A 120 -7.32 7.25 17.39
N LEU A 121 -8.11 6.27 17.82
CA LEU A 121 -9.57 6.35 17.87
C LEU A 121 -10.05 6.56 19.30
N SER A 122 -10.89 7.58 19.52
CA SER A 122 -11.57 7.76 20.80
C SER A 122 -12.49 6.57 21.12
N GLU A 123 -12.87 6.42 22.39
CA GLU A 123 -13.77 5.34 22.84
C GLU A 123 -15.06 5.25 22.02
N LEU A 124 -15.67 6.41 21.68
CA LEU A 124 -16.86 6.49 20.84
C LEU A 124 -16.57 6.00 19.40
N GLU A 125 -15.40 6.33 18.86
CA GLU A 125 -15.00 5.91 17.51
C GLU A 125 -14.67 4.42 17.46
N VAL A 126 -14.06 3.87 18.50
CA VAL A 126 -13.84 2.43 18.68
C VAL A 126 -15.18 1.69 18.72
N ALA A 127 -16.13 2.15 19.54
CA ALA A 127 -17.46 1.55 19.62
C ALA A 127 -18.19 1.55 18.27
N ARG A 128 -18.12 2.67 17.52
CA ARG A 128 -18.65 2.74 16.15
C ARG A 128 -17.92 1.80 15.20
N ALA A 129 -16.59 1.75 15.26
CA ALA A 129 -15.79 0.88 14.40
C ALA A 129 -16.11 -0.60 14.65
N ARG A 130 -16.21 -1.04 15.91
CA ARG A 130 -16.61 -2.40 16.29
C ARG A 130 -18.03 -2.75 15.81
N ARG A 131 -18.97 -1.81 15.90
CA ARG A 131 -20.32 -1.99 15.35
C ARG A 131 -20.32 -2.21 13.85
N PHE A 132 -19.54 -1.42 13.10
CA PHE A 132 -19.41 -1.63 11.65
C PHE A 132 -18.62 -2.88 11.30
N ALA A 133 -17.62 -3.25 12.11
CA ALA A 133 -16.88 -4.48 11.91
C ALA A 133 -17.81 -5.69 11.99
N GLY A 134 -18.68 -5.77 13.00
CA GLY A 134 -19.64 -6.88 13.14
C GLY A 134 -18.94 -8.24 13.24
N ARG A 135 -19.66 -9.32 12.92
CA ARG A 135 -19.11 -10.68 12.93
C ARG A 135 -18.55 -11.07 11.55
N PRO A 136 -17.56 -11.98 11.48
CA PRO A 136 -17.02 -12.46 10.19
C PRO A 136 -18.05 -13.25 9.36
N GLU A 137 -19.19 -13.60 9.93
CA GLU A 137 -20.26 -14.39 9.30
C GLU A 137 -21.43 -13.54 8.75
N ASP A 138 -21.38 -12.21 8.86
CA ASP A 138 -22.49 -11.36 8.40
C ASP A 138 -22.60 -11.33 6.86
N ARG A 139 -23.47 -12.24 6.39
CA ARG A 139 -24.15 -12.45 5.09
C ARG A 139 -23.30 -12.57 3.82
N SER A 140 -23.28 -13.81 3.31
CA SER A 140 -23.15 -14.21 1.91
C SER A 140 -24.26 -13.61 1.04
#